data_AF-A0A2G6C1S9-F1
#
_entry.id   AF-A0A2G6C1S9-F1
#
_cell.length_a   1.000
_cell.length_b   1.000
_cell.length_c   1.000
_cell.angle_alpha   90.00
_cell.angle_beta   90.00
_cell.angle_gamma   90.00
#
_symmetry.space_group_name_H-M   'P 1'
#
loop_
_entity.id
_entity.type
_entity.pdbx_description
1 polymer ?
#
loop_
_entity_poly.entity_id
_entity_poly.type
_entity_poly.pdbx_seq_one_letter_code
_entity_poly.pdbx_strand_id
1 'polypeptide(L)'
;MKRFISIAIVVLCAVMCISVSTANAAKNVNLFTISSFTSDLEIGRDAQGRSTLITTETITAEFPFKDQNHGLERAIPTRYDGHTTNLQVRSVTDASGSPRTYETYKDDNNNLVVRMADMDRYVHGTQVYVLTYVQRDVTRYFEDTARDEFYWDINGTDWRVPIERLDATIRLSDEIKHRFTNDAACYQGEAGSTDRCEIETNIDGDTLTASATNLGLGKNMTVAIGFQPSTFEPYEMTLFEQVVKWWNIAQVFLLAVAIPVSVWAIYRWYRVTNRTVDQKPIVPEYIPPKNISVPVAADIARGNVQGSTMAAQLLDLAVRHYIRIYEASEKKWYKSAEYEVEIAKKLDKLLPMEREMLADMFGGGLPAVGARLNLKTLRNNRAYYLRTSDDDKKIRKLVRGKYSLRFEDVALAKWLRKVAFVVFVAALLSVSPVLGLAALVIVYFSFHAWTYTDKGMALRQYLDGLRLYIRAAEADRLRMLQSPSGVEKTKRLVGSKGNEQAALIKLYERTLPYAVLFGQEKEWTKQLGVYYEQSQTAPDWYVGRRGFNAAMLYTGIRGFSRASSYVNSASSSTGGSSGGGSSGGGGGGGGGGGV
;
A
#
# COMPACT_ATOMS: atom_id res chain seq x y z
N MET A 1 -1.43 4.69 19.55
CA MET A 1 -2.08 3.36 19.65
C MET A 1 -2.71 2.96 18.31
N LYS A 2 -3.71 3.71 17.79
CA LYS A 2 -4.35 3.43 16.48
C LYS A 2 -3.34 3.19 15.35
N ARG A 3 -2.41 4.12 15.09
CA ARG A 3 -1.42 3.99 13.97
C ARG A 3 -0.51 2.75 14.05
N PHE A 4 -0.01 2.36 15.24
CA PHE A 4 0.90 1.21 15.36
C PHE A 4 0.17 -0.13 15.33
N ILE A 5 -1.04 -0.19 15.89
CA ILE A 5 -1.92 -1.38 15.79
C ILE A 5 -2.41 -1.50 14.34
N SER A 6 -2.78 -0.39 13.69
CA SER A 6 -3.12 -0.36 12.28
C SER A 6 -1.94 -0.78 11.40
N ILE A 7 -0.70 -0.37 11.68
CA ILE A 7 0.46 -0.82 10.88
C ILE A 7 0.74 -2.32 11.12
N ALA A 8 0.62 -2.84 12.34
CA ALA A 8 0.81 -4.28 12.58
C ALA A 8 -0.31 -5.13 11.95
N ILE A 9 -1.56 -4.67 12.03
CA ILE A 9 -2.71 -5.30 11.36
C ILE A 9 -2.58 -5.16 9.84
N VAL A 10 -2.17 -3.99 9.33
CA VAL A 10 -1.93 -3.77 7.91
C VAL A 10 -0.73 -4.57 7.44
N VAL A 11 0.33 -4.78 8.22
CA VAL A 11 1.45 -5.66 7.84
C VAL A 11 1.01 -7.14 7.85
N LEU A 12 0.15 -7.56 8.79
CA LEU A 12 -0.47 -8.89 8.74
C LEU A 12 -1.46 -9.06 7.57
N CYS A 13 -2.20 -8.01 7.19
CA CYS A 13 -3.19 -8.04 6.11
C CYS A 13 -2.59 -7.74 4.72
N ALA A 14 -1.51 -6.97 4.63
CA ALA A 14 -0.90 -6.53 3.37
C ALA A 14 -0.06 -7.63 2.70
N VAL A 15 0.27 -8.70 3.43
CA VAL A 15 0.82 -9.92 2.82
C VAL A 15 -0.17 -10.58 1.85
N MET A 16 -1.43 -10.13 1.82
CA MET A 16 -2.44 -10.54 0.83
C MET A 16 -2.53 -9.64 -0.43
N CYS A 17 -1.87 -8.48 -0.51
CA CYS A 17 -2.13 -7.49 -1.57
C CYS A 17 -0.90 -6.76 -2.13
N ILE A 18 0.18 -7.48 -2.47
CA ILE A 18 1.30 -6.87 -3.20
C ILE A 18 1.47 -7.53 -4.57
N SER A 19 0.73 -7.01 -5.54
CA SER A 19 1.10 -7.02 -6.95
C SER A 19 0.79 -5.62 -7.50
N VAL A 20 1.80 -4.75 -7.45
CA VAL A 20 1.74 -3.44 -8.14
C VAL A 20 2.44 -3.61 -9.47
N SER A 21 1.65 -3.90 -10.51
CA SER A 21 2.13 -3.88 -11.88
C SER A 21 2.24 -2.43 -12.35
N THR A 22 3.46 -1.98 -12.64
CA THR A 22 3.69 -0.73 -13.36
C THR A 22 3.29 -0.92 -14.82
N ALA A 23 2.19 -0.30 -15.23
CA ALA A 23 1.80 -0.27 -16.64
C ALA A 23 2.79 0.61 -17.42
N ASN A 24 3.77 -0.02 -18.07
CA ASN A 24 4.44 0.61 -19.21
C ASN A 24 3.43 0.68 -20.36
N ALA A 25 3.33 1.84 -21.00
CA ALA A 25 2.59 1.98 -22.25
C ALA A 25 3.29 1.16 -23.34
N ALA A 26 2.95 -0.14 -23.42
CA ALA A 26 3.42 -1.03 -24.46
C ALA A 26 2.80 -0.62 -25.81
N LYS A 27 3.59 -0.75 -26.90
CA LYS A 27 3.05 -0.70 -28.26
C LYS A 27 1.93 -1.75 -28.36
N ASN A 28 0.79 -1.41 -28.97
CA ASN A 28 -0.32 -2.35 -29.11
C ASN A 28 0.09 -3.48 -30.06
N VAL A 29 0.45 -4.64 -29.50
CA VAL A 29 0.87 -5.85 -30.22
C VAL A 29 -0.31 -6.67 -30.78
N ASN A 30 -1.55 -6.21 -30.62
CA ASN A 30 -2.76 -6.91 -31.08
C ASN A 30 -3.32 -6.33 -32.39
N LEU A 31 -2.45 -5.81 -33.26
CA LEU A 31 -2.84 -5.28 -34.59
C LEU A 31 -2.60 -6.35 -35.67
N PHE A 32 -3.31 -7.47 -35.58
CA PHE A 32 -3.30 -8.58 -36.54
C PHE A 32 -4.64 -9.34 -36.48
N THR A 33 -4.88 -10.29 -37.40
CA THR A 33 -6.08 -11.14 -37.42
C THR A 33 -5.70 -12.62 -37.34
N ILE A 34 -6.62 -13.46 -36.87
CA ILE A 34 -6.55 -14.90 -37.06
C ILE A 34 -7.42 -15.27 -38.26
N SER A 35 -6.79 -15.64 -39.38
CA SER A 35 -7.51 -15.99 -40.61
C SER A 35 -8.21 -17.35 -40.49
N SER A 36 -7.61 -18.30 -39.76
CA SER A 36 -8.21 -19.60 -39.48
C SER A 36 -7.76 -20.14 -38.13
N PHE A 37 -8.73 -20.64 -37.37
CA PHE A 37 -8.52 -21.43 -36.15
C PHE A 37 -9.24 -22.76 -36.34
N THR A 38 -8.50 -23.87 -36.32
CA THR A 38 -9.07 -25.22 -36.27
C THR A 38 -8.79 -25.85 -34.91
N SER A 39 -9.81 -26.38 -34.25
CA SER A 39 -9.67 -27.10 -32.99
C SER A 39 -10.12 -28.55 -33.17
N ASP A 40 -9.22 -29.48 -32.92
CA ASP A 40 -9.47 -30.91 -32.98
C ASP A 40 -9.49 -31.46 -31.55
N LEU A 41 -10.66 -31.92 -31.10
CA LEU A 41 -10.92 -32.35 -29.74
C LEU A 41 -11.24 -33.85 -29.72
N GLU A 42 -10.45 -34.64 -29.00
CA GLU A 42 -10.75 -36.04 -28.74
C GLU A 42 -11.21 -36.19 -27.28
N ILE A 43 -12.48 -36.56 -27.11
CA ILE A 43 -13.10 -36.77 -25.79
C ILE A 43 -13.13 -38.27 -25.51
N GLY A 44 -12.64 -38.64 -24.33
CA GLY A 44 -12.62 -40.02 -23.89
C GLY A 44 -12.70 -40.17 -22.39
N ARG A 45 -12.30 -41.35 -21.92
CA ARG A 45 -12.21 -41.68 -20.50
C ARG A 45 -10.91 -42.35 -20.16
N ASP A 46 -10.53 -42.14 -18.91
CA ASP A 46 -9.46 -42.91 -18.31
C ASP A 46 -9.99 -44.15 -17.58
N ALA A 47 -9.05 -44.98 -17.09
CA ALA A 47 -9.35 -46.20 -16.35
C ALA A 47 -10.12 -45.98 -15.03
N GLN A 48 -10.27 -44.73 -14.56
CA GLN A 48 -11.08 -44.38 -13.41
C GLN A 48 -12.47 -43.85 -13.83
N GLY A 49 -12.82 -43.89 -15.12
CA GLY A 49 -14.11 -43.43 -15.65
C GLY A 49 -14.23 -41.91 -15.79
N ARG A 50 -13.17 -41.14 -15.52
CA ARG A 50 -13.20 -39.67 -15.58
C ARG A 50 -12.94 -39.19 -17.00
N SER A 51 -13.49 -38.03 -17.36
CA SER A 51 -13.31 -37.48 -18.71
C SER A 51 -11.87 -37.11 -18.99
N THR A 52 -11.42 -37.38 -20.22
CA THR A 52 -10.14 -36.96 -20.77
C THR A 52 -10.40 -36.16 -22.03
N LEU A 53 -9.58 -35.12 -22.26
CA LEU A 53 -9.62 -34.32 -23.48
C LEU A 53 -8.21 -34.19 -24.03
N ILE A 54 -8.03 -34.53 -25.30
CA ILE A 54 -6.86 -34.16 -26.08
C ILE A 54 -7.31 -33.06 -27.04
N THR A 55 -6.62 -31.93 -27.04
CA THR A 55 -6.93 -30.83 -27.95
C THR A 55 -5.71 -30.50 -28.79
N THR A 56 -5.91 -30.43 -30.11
CA THR A 56 -4.94 -29.90 -31.06
C THR A 56 -5.53 -28.68 -31.74
N GLU A 57 -4.97 -27.51 -31.45
CA GLU A 57 -5.36 -26.23 -32.04
C GLU A 57 -4.37 -25.86 -33.14
N THR A 58 -4.86 -25.61 -34.36
CA THR A 58 -4.08 -25.03 -35.46
C THR A 58 -4.54 -23.60 -35.68
N ILE A 59 -3.67 -22.64 -35.39
CA ILE A 59 -3.97 -21.21 -35.40
C ILE A 59 -3.12 -20.53 -36.47
N THR A 60 -3.78 -19.95 -37.46
CA THR A 60 -3.16 -19.19 -38.55
C THR A 60 -3.33 -17.69 -38.30
N ALA A 61 -2.23 -17.01 -38.00
CA ALA A 61 -2.20 -15.58 -37.67
C ALA A 61 -1.58 -14.76 -38.83
N GLU A 62 -2.22 -13.64 -39.18
CA GLU A 62 -1.78 -12.73 -40.23
C GLU A 62 -1.12 -11.48 -39.64
N PHE A 63 0.19 -11.57 -39.37
CA PHE A 63 0.93 -10.47 -38.76
C PHE A 63 1.26 -9.34 -39.76
N PRO A 64 1.28 -8.08 -39.31
CA PRO A 64 1.70 -6.96 -40.17
C PRO A 64 3.17 -7.13 -40.57
N PHE A 65 3.57 -6.61 -41.74
CA PHE A 65 4.97 -6.57 -42.20
C PHE A 65 5.81 -5.47 -41.50
N LYS A 66 5.59 -5.27 -40.21
CA LYS A 66 6.30 -4.31 -39.37
C LYS A 66 6.83 -5.01 -38.13
N ASP A 67 8.06 -4.69 -37.74
CA ASP A 67 8.72 -5.15 -36.51
C ASP A 67 7.91 -4.73 -35.27
N GLN A 68 6.93 -5.57 -34.92
CA GLN A 68 5.98 -5.36 -33.83
C GLN A 68 5.77 -6.64 -33.02
N ASN A 69 5.56 -7.77 -33.69
CA ASN A 69 5.18 -9.02 -33.06
C ASN A 69 6.32 -10.03 -33.08
N HIS A 70 6.55 -10.69 -31.94
CA HIS A 70 7.51 -11.79 -31.80
C HIS A 70 6.84 -13.17 -31.92
N GLY A 71 5.52 -13.23 -31.76
CA GLY A 71 4.76 -14.47 -31.85
C GLY A 71 3.33 -14.35 -31.29
N LEU A 72 2.78 -15.48 -30.87
CA LEU A 72 1.40 -15.63 -30.40
C LEU A 72 1.37 -16.14 -28.95
N GLU A 73 0.48 -15.59 -28.14
CA GLU A 73 0.08 -16.14 -26.84
C GLU A 73 -1.28 -16.82 -26.93
N ARG A 74 -1.40 -17.97 -26.26
CA ARG A 74 -2.64 -18.73 -26.09
C ARG A 74 -2.88 -19.00 -24.61
N ALA A 75 -3.94 -18.45 -24.04
CA ALA A 75 -4.35 -18.65 -22.65
C ALA A 75 -5.43 -19.74 -22.55
N ILE A 76 -5.21 -20.77 -21.71
CA ILE A 76 -6.11 -21.92 -21.55
C ILE A 76 -6.48 -22.07 -20.06
N PRO A 77 -7.76 -22.22 -19.68
CA PRO A 77 -8.14 -22.32 -18.28
C PRO A 77 -7.63 -23.59 -17.62
N THR A 78 -7.14 -23.45 -16.39
CA THR A 78 -6.62 -24.58 -15.60
C THR A 78 -7.68 -25.21 -14.69
N ARG A 79 -8.90 -24.67 -14.71
CA ARG A 79 -10.00 -25.06 -13.82
C ARG A 79 -11.33 -25.10 -14.56
N TYR A 80 -12.17 -26.04 -14.16
CA TYR A 80 -13.56 -26.22 -14.60
C TYR A 80 -14.38 -26.71 -13.42
N ASP A 81 -15.63 -26.26 -13.30
CA ASP A 81 -16.57 -26.66 -12.24
C ASP A 81 -16.00 -26.65 -10.80
N GLY A 82 -15.12 -25.68 -10.50
CA GLY A 82 -14.49 -25.55 -9.19
C GLY A 82 -13.27 -26.44 -8.94
N HIS A 83 -12.94 -27.37 -9.84
CA HIS A 83 -11.76 -28.24 -9.76
C HIS A 83 -10.73 -27.93 -10.85
N THR A 84 -9.55 -28.57 -10.80
CA THR A 84 -8.53 -28.42 -11.84
C THR A 84 -8.81 -29.36 -13.01
N THR A 85 -8.39 -28.95 -14.22
CA THR A 85 -8.45 -29.78 -15.43
C THR A 85 -7.14 -30.52 -15.71
N ASN A 86 -6.16 -30.44 -14.79
CA ASN A 86 -4.82 -31.03 -14.94
C ASN A 86 -4.19 -30.77 -16.33
N LEU A 87 -4.32 -29.53 -16.80
CA LEU A 87 -3.85 -29.10 -18.11
C LEU A 87 -2.34 -29.33 -18.28
N GLN A 88 -1.97 -30.04 -19.35
CA GLN A 88 -0.57 -30.30 -19.71
C GLN A 88 -0.35 -30.04 -21.20
N VAL A 89 0.55 -29.11 -21.52
CA VAL A 89 1.01 -28.87 -22.88
C VAL A 89 1.89 -30.04 -23.32
N ARG A 90 1.58 -30.63 -24.48
CA ARG A 90 2.33 -31.74 -25.08
C ARG A 90 3.36 -31.26 -26.09
N SER A 91 2.96 -30.37 -27.00
CA SER A 91 3.83 -29.89 -28.07
C SER A 91 3.34 -28.58 -28.67
N VAL A 92 4.30 -27.82 -29.22
CA VAL A 92 4.05 -26.69 -30.11
C VAL A 92 4.89 -26.90 -31.39
N THR A 93 4.24 -26.88 -32.55
CA THR A 93 4.89 -27.07 -33.86
C THR A 93 4.38 -26.05 -34.89
N ASP A 94 5.02 -25.97 -36.05
CA ASP A 94 4.50 -25.28 -37.22
C ASP A 94 3.67 -26.21 -38.13
N ALA A 95 3.18 -25.69 -39.27
CA ALA A 95 2.40 -26.46 -40.25
C ALA A 95 3.15 -27.67 -40.84
N SER A 96 4.49 -27.69 -40.80
CA SER A 96 5.30 -28.82 -41.28
C SER A 96 5.56 -29.88 -40.20
N GLY A 97 5.10 -29.63 -38.97
CA GLY A 97 5.41 -30.45 -37.79
C GLY A 97 6.77 -30.13 -37.15
N SER A 98 7.45 -29.07 -37.58
CA SER A 98 8.73 -28.67 -36.98
C SER A 98 8.49 -28.04 -35.59
N PRO A 99 9.20 -28.46 -34.53
CA PRO A 99 9.01 -27.92 -33.19
C PRO A 99 9.27 -26.41 -33.11
N ARG A 100 8.43 -25.70 -32.35
CA ARG A 100 8.62 -24.29 -32.00
C ARG A 100 8.91 -24.15 -30.50
N THR A 101 9.74 -23.18 -30.15
CA THR A 101 10.01 -22.82 -28.75
C THR A 101 8.77 -22.17 -28.13
N TYR A 102 8.51 -22.49 -26.86
CA TYR A 102 7.44 -21.87 -26.09
C TYR A 102 7.81 -21.76 -24.62
N GLU A 103 7.19 -20.80 -23.94
CA GLU A 103 7.23 -20.63 -22.50
C GLU A 103 5.81 -20.71 -21.93
N THR A 104 5.69 -21.13 -20.66
CA THR A 104 4.41 -21.17 -19.97
C THR A 104 4.44 -20.38 -18.67
N TYR A 105 3.41 -19.58 -18.43
CA TYR A 105 3.21 -18.89 -17.15
C TYR A 105 1.71 -18.81 -16.81
N LYS A 106 1.39 -18.43 -15.58
CA LYS A 106 0.00 -18.20 -15.16
C LYS A 106 -0.36 -16.72 -15.20
N ASP A 107 -1.51 -16.38 -15.77
CA ASP A 107 -2.05 -15.02 -15.73
C ASP A 107 -2.84 -14.74 -14.43
N ASP A 108 -3.35 -13.52 -14.31
CA ASP A 108 -4.15 -13.07 -13.16
C ASP A 108 -5.49 -13.83 -13.04
N ASN A 109 -5.98 -14.41 -14.14
CA ASN A 109 -7.19 -15.25 -14.19
C ASN A 109 -6.89 -16.73 -13.91
N ASN A 110 -5.63 -17.07 -13.59
CA ASN A 110 -5.14 -18.43 -13.35
C ASN A 110 -5.32 -19.36 -14.57
N ASN A 111 -5.32 -18.80 -15.79
CA ASN A 111 -5.10 -19.53 -17.03
C ASN A 111 -3.62 -19.91 -17.16
N LEU A 112 -3.33 -21.01 -17.86
CA LEU A 112 -2.00 -21.30 -18.35
C LEU A 112 -1.82 -20.60 -19.70
N VAL A 113 -0.92 -19.62 -19.74
CA VAL A 113 -0.57 -18.93 -20.98
C VAL A 113 0.61 -19.64 -21.63
N VAL A 114 0.42 -20.09 -22.87
CA VAL A 114 1.46 -20.65 -23.74
C VAL A 114 1.93 -19.54 -24.67
N ARG A 115 3.13 -19.02 -24.42
CA ARG A 115 3.79 -18.02 -25.25
C ARG A 115 4.63 -18.70 -26.31
N MET A 116 4.21 -18.61 -27.56
CA MET A 116 4.86 -19.21 -28.74
C MET A 116 5.59 -18.12 -29.52
N ALA A 117 6.69 -17.63 -28.96
CA ALA A 117 7.44 -16.50 -29.51
C ALA A 117 8.96 -16.69 -29.36
N ASP A 118 9.72 -16.11 -30.29
CA ASP A 118 11.17 -15.92 -30.17
C ASP A 118 11.44 -14.44 -29.85
N MET A 119 11.87 -14.15 -28.63
CA MET A 119 12.05 -12.78 -28.16
C MET A 119 13.16 -12.02 -28.89
N ASP A 120 14.02 -12.72 -29.65
CA ASP A 120 15.10 -12.12 -30.43
C ASP A 120 14.71 -11.86 -31.90
N ARG A 121 13.51 -12.29 -32.34
CA ARG A 121 13.07 -12.19 -33.74
C ARG A 121 11.64 -11.72 -33.90
N TYR A 122 11.40 -10.86 -34.89
CA TYR A 122 10.05 -10.46 -35.29
C TYR A 122 9.47 -11.43 -36.32
N VAL A 123 8.17 -11.71 -36.20
CA VAL A 123 7.39 -12.47 -37.17
C VAL A 123 6.55 -11.54 -38.05
N HIS A 124 6.36 -11.93 -39.31
CA HIS A 124 5.66 -11.14 -40.31
C HIS A 124 4.82 -12.05 -41.20
N GLY A 125 3.71 -11.52 -41.72
CA GLY A 125 2.80 -12.24 -42.60
C GLY A 125 2.17 -13.45 -41.92
N THR A 126 1.75 -14.43 -42.73
CA THR A 126 1.09 -15.64 -42.28
C THR A 126 2.02 -16.52 -41.44
N GLN A 127 1.60 -16.85 -40.22
CA GLN A 127 2.27 -17.78 -39.34
C GLN A 127 1.28 -18.81 -38.82
N VAL A 128 1.67 -20.09 -38.85
CA VAL A 128 0.85 -21.20 -38.36
C VAL A 128 1.46 -21.77 -37.08
N TYR A 129 0.63 -21.89 -36.06
CA TYR A 129 0.97 -22.50 -34.76
C TYR A 129 0.07 -23.70 -34.52
N VAL A 130 0.68 -24.86 -34.26
CA VAL A 130 -0.03 -26.10 -33.92
C VAL A 130 0.28 -26.43 -32.47
N LEU A 131 -0.70 -26.27 -31.59
CA LEU A 131 -0.59 -26.48 -30.15
C LEU A 131 -1.38 -27.73 -29.75
N THR A 132 -0.72 -28.69 -29.13
CA THR A 132 -1.37 -29.89 -28.56
C THR A 132 -1.26 -29.88 -27.05
N TYR A 133 -2.37 -30.07 -26.36
CA TYR A 133 -2.44 -30.21 -24.91
C TYR A 133 -3.48 -31.24 -24.48
N VAL A 134 -3.39 -31.67 -23.22
CA VAL A 134 -4.34 -32.61 -22.63
C VAL A 134 -4.95 -32.06 -21.35
N GLN A 135 -6.18 -32.44 -21.07
CA GLN A 135 -6.94 -32.12 -19.88
C GLN A 135 -7.69 -33.36 -19.37
N ARG A 136 -8.10 -33.33 -18.10
CA ARG A 136 -8.99 -34.30 -17.46
C ARG A 136 -10.11 -33.57 -16.75
N ASP A 137 -11.17 -34.29 -16.42
CA ASP A 137 -12.32 -33.78 -15.68
C ASP A 137 -12.93 -32.55 -16.44
N VAL A 138 -13.32 -32.75 -17.70
CA VAL A 138 -13.83 -31.69 -18.62
C VAL A 138 -15.33 -31.78 -18.87
N THR A 139 -16.03 -32.56 -18.07
CA THR A 139 -17.48 -32.84 -18.20
C THR A 139 -18.15 -32.64 -16.86
N ARG A 140 -19.44 -32.29 -16.89
CA ARG A 140 -20.23 -32.05 -15.70
C ARG A 140 -21.58 -32.75 -15.79
N TYR A 141 -22.10 -33.19 -14.65
CA TYR A 141 -23.48 -33.63 -14.53
C TYR A 141 -24.41 -32.43 -14.29
N PHE A 142 -25.47 -32.33 -15.08
CA PHE A 142 -26.50 -31.30 -15.00
C PHE A 142 -27.79 -31.91 -14.43
N GLU A 143 -28.18 -31.46 -13.22
CA GLU A 143 -29.36 -31.99 -12.52
C GLU A 143 -30.68 -31.65 -13.22
N ASP A 144 -30.75 -30.50 -13.89
CA ASP A 144 -31.93 -29.99 -14.60
C ASP A 144 -32.24 -30.76 -15.88
N THR A 145 -31.20 -31.23 -16.59
CA THR A 145 -31.33 -32.08 -17.78
C THR A 145 -31.17 -33.56 -17.48
N ALA A 146 -30.76 -33.90 -16.25
CA ALA A 146 -30.40 -35.24 -15.78
C ALA A 146 -29.44 -35.95 -16.75
N ARG A 147 -28.33 -35.29 -17.10
CA ARG A 147 -27.36 -35.74 -18.11
C ARG A 147 -25.94 -35.35 -17.75
N ASP A 148 -24.99 -36.13 -18.24
CA ASP A 148 -23.60 -35.68 -18.32
C ASP A 148 -23.41 -34.84 -19.58
N GLU A 149 -22.68 -33.75 -19.50
CA GLU A 149 -22.49 -32.85 -20.63
C GLU A 149 -21.03 -32.40 -20.76
N PHE A 150 -20.55 -32.37 -22.00
CA PHE A 150 -19.35 -31.65 -22.39
C PHE A 150 -19.77 -30.26 -22.86
N TYR A 151 -19.66 -29.28 -21.97
CA TYR A 151 -20.00 -27.87 -22.23
C TYR A 151 -18.71 -27.05 -22.28
N TRP A 152 -18.27 -26.69 -23.48
CA TRP A 152 -16.88 -26.27 -23.71
C TRP A 152 -16.78 -25.08 -24.66
N ASP A 153 -16.01 -24.08 -24.24
CA ASP A 153 -15.61 -22.95 -25.08
C ASP A 153 -14.42 -23.35 -25.94
N ILE A 154 -14.54 -23.23 -27.26
CA ILE A 154 -13.51 -23.70 -28.19
C ILE A 154 -12.32 -22.74 -28.19
N ASN A 155 -12.54 -21.46 -28.50
CA ASN A 155 -11.48 -20.46 -28.56
C ASN A 155 -11.36 -19.65 -27.27
N GLY A 156 -12.49 -19.28 -26.65
CA GLY A 156 -12.53 -18.48 -25.43
C GLY A 156 -12.91 -17.02 -25.60
N THR A 157 -13.19 -16.34 -24.49
CA THR A 157 -13.68 -14.94 -24.47
C THR A 157 -12.58 -13.89 -24.26
N ASP A 158 -11.32 -14.28 -24.04
CA ASP A 158 -10.20 -13.38 -23.79
C ASP A 158 -9.34 -13.13 -25.04
N TRP A 159 -9.83 -13.48 -26.23
CA TRP A 159 -9.13 -13.20 -27.50
C TRP A 159 -9.08 -11.70 -27.79
N ARG A 160 -7.85 -11.18 -27.92
CA ARG A 160 -7.54 -9.74 -28.13
C ARG A 160 -7.43 -9.36 -29.60
N VAL A 161 -7.63 -10.32 -30.51
CA VAL A 161 -7.65 -10.14 -31.97
C VAL A 161 -8.86 -10.86 -32.55
N PRO A 162 -9.43 -10.38 -33.67
CA PRO A 162 -10.56 -11.04 -34.33
C PRO A 162 -10.14 -12.37 -34.97
N ILE A 163 -11.07 -13.31 -35.03
CA ILE A 163 -10.96 -14.62 -35.70
C ILE A 163 -11.97 -14.65 -36.85
N GLU A 164 -11.48 -14.81 -38.08
CA GLU A 164 -12.31 -14.79 -39.29
C GLU A 164 -13.13 -16.08 -39.42
N ARG A 165 -12.49 -17.23 -39.20
CA ARG A 165 -13.11 -18.56 -39.25
C ARG A 165 -12.59 -19.46 -38.15
N LEU A 166 -13.53 -20.09 -37.43
CA LEU A 166 -13.27 -21.07 -36.39
C LEU A 166 -14.03 -22.36 -36.72
N ASP A 167 -13.30 -23.46 -36.86
CA ASP A 167 -13.88 -24.79 -37.06
C ASP A 167 -13.44 -25.72 -35.92
N ALA A 168 -14.38 -26.48 -35.36
CA ALA A 168 -14.12 -27.47 -34.34
C ALA A 168 -14.54 -28.87 -34.83
N THR A 169 -13.66 -29.85 -34.68
CA THR A 169 -13.97 -31.27 -34.88
C THR A 169 -13.86 -31.98 -33.55
N ILE A 170 -14.98 -32.56 -33.09
CA ILE A 170 -15.05 -33.29 -31.82
C ILE A 170 -15.20 -34.78 -32.13
N ARG A 171 -14.22 -35.57 -31.73
CA ARG A 171 -14.23 -37.04 -31.85
C ARG A 171 -14.52 -37.68 -30.51
N LEU A 172 -15.50 -38.57 -30.50
CA LEU A 172 -15.87 -39.37 -29.35
C LEU A 172 -15.11 -40.70 -29.41
N SER A 173 -14.36 -41.03 -28.36
CA SER A 173 -13.72 -42.34 -28.27
C SER A 173 -14.74 -43.49 -28.34
N ASP A 174 -14.28 -44.67 -28.77
CA ASP A 174 -15.12 -45.88 -28.88
C ASP A 174 -15.85 -46.23 -27.58
N GLU A 175 -15.25 -45.90 -26.43
CA GLU A 175 -15.79 -46.17 -25.10
C GLU A 175 -17.02 -45.31 -24.75
N ILE A 176 -17.14 -44.11 -25.33
CA ILE A 176 -18.18 -43.15 -24.95
C ILE A 176 -19.20 -42.88 -26.06
N LYS A 177 -18.88 -43.17 -27.33
CA LYS A 177 -19.77 -42.87 -28.47
C LYS A 177 -21.16 -43.50 -28.33
N HIS A 178 -21.25 -44.72 -27.80
CA HIS A 178 -22.54 -45.41 -27.56
C HIS A 178 -23.40 -44.78 -26.45
N ARG A 179 -22.84 -43.86 -25.67
CA ARG A 179 -23.54 -43.14 -24.60
C ARG A 179 -23.91 -41.71 -24.99
N PHE A 180 -23.53 -41.26 -26.19
CA PHE A 180 -23.97 -39.99 -26.76
C PHE A 180 -25.49 -40.00 -26.96
N THR A 181 -26.18 -38.93 -26.55
CA THR A 181 -27.66 -38.88 -26.60
C THR A 181 -28.21 -38.34 -27.91
N ASN A 182 -27.35 -38.08 -28.91
CA ASN A 182 -27.69 -37.33 -30.14
C ASN A 182 -28.13 -35.88 -29.88
N ASP A 183 -27.91 -35.36 -28.67
CA ASP A 183 -28.22 -33.97 -28.33
C ASP A 183 -26.91 -33.18 -28.32
N ALA A 184 -26.77 -32.29 -29.30
CA ALA A 184 -25.64 -31.41 -29.45
C ALA A 184 -26.11 -30.00 -29.83
N ALA A 185 -25.37 -29.00 -29.35
CA ALA A 185 -25.70 -27.60 -29.52
C ALA A 185 -24.42 -26.78 -29.70
N CYS A 186 -24.48 -25.80 -30.62
CA CYS A 186 -23.43 -24.82 -30.81
C CYS A 186 -23.98 -23.42 -30.58
N TYR A 187 -23.22 -22.60 -29.86
CA TYR A 187 -23.49 -21.18 -29.61
C TYR A 187 -22.29 -20.33 -30.00
N GLN A 188 -22.53 -19.12 -30.52
CA GLN A 188 -21.48 -18.18 -30.88
C GLN A 188 -21.79 -16.77 -30.38
N GLY A 189 -20.75 -15.95 -30.15
CA GLY A 189 -20.89 -14.53 -29.81
C GLY A 189 -20.12 -14.15 -28.54
N GLU A 190 -20.49 -13.01 -27.95
CA GLU A 190 -19.90 -12.55 -26.69
C GLU A 190 -20.33 -13.43 -25.52
N ALA A 191 -19.64 -13.32 -24.38
CA ALA A 191 -19.98 -14.06 -23.16
C ALA A 191 -21.45 -13.87 -22.75
N GLY A 192 -22.24 -14.94 -22.78
CA GLY A 192 -23.68 -14.93 -22.50
C GLY A 192 -24.59 -14.86 -23.73
N SER A 193 -24.04 -14.83 -24.95
CA SER A 193 -24.79 -14.94 -26.19
C SER A 193 -25.53 -16.27 -26.30
N THR A 194 -26.72 -16.25 -26.90
CA THR A 194 -27.52 -17.44 -27.22
C THR A 194 -27.64 -17.69 -28.72
N ASP A 195 -26.91 -16.93 -29.55
CA ASP A 195 -26.93 -17.10 -31.00
C ASP A 195 -26.39 -18.47 -31.37
N ARG A 196 -27.09 -19.18 -32.25
CA ARG A 196 -26.72 -20.54 -32.69
C ARG A 196 -25.65 -20.50 -33.79
N CYS A 197 -24.74 -21.48 -33.74
CA CYS A 197 -23.86 -21.81 -34.86
C CYS A 197 -24.20 -23.20 -35.43
N GLU A 198 -23.62 -23.50 -36.59
CA GLU A 198 -23.80 -24.78 -37.27
C GLU A 198 -23.09 -25.88 -36.49
N ILE A 199 -23.78 -27.00 -36.27
CA ILE A 199 -23.21 -28.23 -35.73
C ILE A 199 -23.84 -29.42 -36.43
N GLU A 200 -23.00 -30.29 -36.96
CA GLU A 200 -23.40 -31.50 -37.67
C GLU A 200 -22.78 -32.71 -37.00
N THR A 201 -23.50 -33.83 -37.01
CA THR A 201 -22.99 -35.13 -36.55
C THR A 201 -22.89 -36.05 -37.75
N ASN A 202 -21.79 -36.79 -37.85
CA ASN A 202 -21.62 -37.78 -38.92
C ASN A 202 -22.61 -38.94 -38.79
N ILE A 203 -22.73 -39.75 -39.85
CA ILE A 203 -23.65 -40.89 -39.92
C ILE A 203 -23.37 -41.91 -38.82
N ASP A 204 -22.11 -42.10 -38.45
CA ASP A 204 -21.68 -43.08 -37.44
C ASP A 204 -21.85 -42.59 -35.99
N GLY A 205 -22.19 -41.31 -35.78
CA GLY A 205 -22.46 -40.72 -34.46
C GLY A 205 -21.23 -40.55 -33.57
N ASP A 206 -20.03 -40.65 -34.12
CA ASP A 206 -18.76 -40.59 -33.38
C ASP A 206 -17.99 -39.27 -33.58
N THR A 207 -18.37 -38.47 -34.57
CA THR A 207 -17.70 -37.22 -34.93
C THR A 207 -18.71 -36.11 -35.12
N LEU A 208 -18.48 -34.99 -34.41
CA LEU A 208 -19.26 -33.76 -34.54
C LEU A 208 -18.39 -32.65 -35.12
N THR A 209 -18.94 -31.88 -36.05
CA THR A 209 -18.27 -30.71 -36.64
C THR A 209 -19.08 -29.46 -36.37
N ALA A 210 -18.45 -28.42 -35.83
CA ALA A 210 -19.07 -27.14 -35.55
C ALA A 210 -18.25 -25.98 -36.13
N SER A 211 -18.92 -24.96 -36.65
CA SER A 211 -18.25 -23.84 -37.32
C SER A 211 -18.86 -22.48 -36.97
N ALA A 212 -18.00 -21.49 -36.81
CA ALA A 212 -18.35 -20.09 -36.59
C ALA A 212 -17.48 -19.16 -37.45
N THR A 213 -18.02 -18.00 -37.83
CA THR A 213 -17.30 -16.99 -38.64
C THR A 213 -17.46 -15.60 -38.07
N ASN A 214 -16.54 -14.69 -38.43
CA ASN A 214 -16.55 -13.27 -38.03
C ASN A 214 -16.63 -13.06 -36.51
N LEU A 215 -15.83 -13.83 -35.76
CA LEU A 215 -15.70 -13.69 -34.31
C LEU A 215 -14.83 -12.46 -34.01
N GLY A 216 -15.49 -11.36 -33.64
CA GLY A 216 -14.82 -10.15 -33.15
C GLY A 216 -14.08 -10.36 -31.83
N LEU A 217 -13.47 -9.30 -31.32
CA LEU A 217 -12.74 -9.31 -30.05
C LEU A 217 -13.60 -9.89 -28.91
N GLY A 218 -13.03 -10.85 -28.17
CA GLY A 218 -13.70 -11.53 -27.07
C GLY A 218 -14.93 -12.38 -27.42
N LYS A 219 -15.24 -12.56 -28.71
CA LYS A 219 -16.29 -13.49 -29.13
C LYS A 219 -15.78 -14.93 -29.14
N ASN A 220 -16.67 -15.85 -28.82
CA ASN A 220 -16.39 -17.25 -28.60
C ASN A 220 -17.35 -18.15 -29.40
N MET A 221 -16.96 -19.41 -29.60
CA MET A 221 -17.84 -20.52 -29.97
C MET A 221 -17.86 -21.54 -28.82
N THR A 222 -19.06 -21.88 -28.35
CA THR A 222 -19.28 -22.87 -27.30
C THR A 222 -20.02 -24.07 -27.88
N VAL A 223 -19.56 -25.27 -27.58
CA VAL A 223 -20.28 -26.52 -27.89
C VAL A 223 -20.80 -27.16 -26.62
N ALA A 224 -21.97 -27.78 -26.73
CA ALA A 224 -22.67 -28.48 -25.67
C ALA A 224 -23.05 -29.87 -26.21
N ILE A 225 -22.49 -30.93 -25.65
CA ILE A 225 -22.68 -32.31 -26.13
C ILE A 225 -23.20 -33.16 -24.97
N GLY A 226 -24.41 -33.69 -25.13
CA GLY A 226 -25.12 -34.47 -24.12
C GLY A 226 -24.78 -35.96 -24.16
N PHE A 227 -24.61 -36.52 -22.96
CA PHE A 227 -24.37 -37.94 -22.71
C PHE A 227 -25.38 -38.49 -21.70
N GLN A 228 -25.58 -39.81 -21.71
CA GLN A 228 -26.38 -40.49 -20.69
C GLN A 228 -25.82 -40.21 -19.27
N PRO A 229 -26.63 -40.26 -18.20
CA PRO A 229 -26.12 -40.18 -16.83
C PRO A 229 -25.08 -41.25 -16.51
N SER A 230 -24.17 -40.96 -15.57
CA SER A 230 -23.12 -41.89 -15.14
C SER A 230 -22.30 -42.41 -16.33
N THR A 231 -22.16 -41.54 -17.31
CA THR A 231 -21.21 -41.72 -18.38
C THR A 231 -19.88 -41.35 -17.66
N PHE A 232 -19.65 -40.13 -17.18
CA PHE A 232 -18.36 -39.77 -16.56
C PHE A 232 -18.42 -39.85 -15.02
N GLU A 233 -17.37 -40.38 -14.39
CA GLU A 233 -17.21 -40.27 -12.93
C GLU A 233 -16.89 -38.83 -12.52
N PRO A 234 -17.45 -38.32 -11.41
CA PRO A 234 -17.21 -36.97 -10.95
C PRO A 234 -15.76 -36.78 -10.47
N TYR A 235 -15.31 -35.53 -10.44
CA TYR A 235 -13.98 -35.20 -9.92
C TYR A 235 -13.87 -35.53 -8.43
N GLU A 236 -12.80 -36.26 -8.07
CA GLU A 236 -12.38 -36.46 -6.68
C GLU A 236 -11.03 -35.78 -6.42
N MET A 237 -10.96 -35.00 -5.32
CA MET A 237 -9.72 -34.36 -4.90
C MET A 237 -8.66 -35.41 -4.54
N THR A 238 -7.46 -35.22 -5.06
CA THR A 238 -6.28 -36.02 -4.68
C THR A 238 -5.95 -35.85 -3.19
N LEU A 239 -5.25 -36.82 -2.58
CA LEU A 239 -4.81 -36.73 -1.17
C LEU A 239 -4.02 -35.43 -0.91
N PHE A 240 -3.20 -35.00 -1.86
CA PHE A 240 -2.44 -33.76 -1.74
C PHE A 240 -3.34 -32.53 -1.73
N GLU A 241 -4.33 -32.45 -2.63
CA GLU A 241 -5.31 -31.36 -2.66
C GLU A 241 -6.17 -31.31 -1.39
N GLN A 242 -6.54 -32.47 -0.85
CA GLN A 242 -7.24 -32.56 0.43
C GLN A 242 -6.38 -32.03 1.59
N VAL A 243 -5.10 -32.42 1.66
CA VAL A 243 -4.15 -31.89 2.65
C VAL A 243 -4.02 -30.38 2.51
N VAL A 244 -3.85 -29.84 1.30
CA VAL A 244 -3.75 -28.39 1.05
C VAL A 244 -5.03 -27.65 1.42
N LYS A 245 -6.21 -28.24 1.15
CA LYS A 245 -7.50 -27.66 1.56
C LYS A 245 -7.60 -27.54 3.08
N TRP A 246 -7.37 -28.64 3.80
CA TRP A 246 -7.42 -28.65 5.26
C TRP A 246 -6.36 -27.77 5.89
N TRP A 247 -5.17 -27.76 5.29
CA TRP A 247 -4.10 -26.86 5.62
C TRP A 247 -4.52 -25.39 5.53
N ASN A 248 -5.13 -24.97 4.42
CA ASN A 248 -5.62 -23.60 4.24
C ASN A 248 -6.70 -23.24 5.27
N ILE A 249 -7.62 -24.16 5.55
CA ILE A 249 -8.62 -23.98 6.61
C ILE A 249 -7.95 -23.79 7.97
N ALA A 250 -6.95 -24.61 8.31
CA ALA A 250 -6.19 -24.46 9.55
C ALA A 250 -5.48 -23.10 9.63
N GLN A 251 -4.92 -22.58 8.53
CA GLN A 251 -4.28 -21.26 8.50
C GLN A 251 -5.26 -20.12 8.83
N VAL A 252 -6.53 -20.22 8.43
CA VAL A 252 -7.56 -19.22 8.78
C VAL A 252 -7.80 -19.20 10.30
N PHE A 253 -7.87 -20.36 10.95
CA PHE A 253 -7.99 -20.43 12.41
C PHE A 253 -6.74 -19.93 13.12
N LEU A 254 -5.55 -20.27 12.62
CA LEU A 254 -4.29 -19.77 13.19
C LEU A 254 -4.15 -18.26 13.04
N LEU A 255 -4.66 -17.66 11.97
CA LEU A 255 -4.73 -16.20 11.82
C LEU A 255 -5.62 -15.56 12.90
N ALA A 256 -6.77 -16.16 13.19
CA ALA A 256 -7.66 -15.71 14.25
C ALA A 256 -7.01 -15.77 15.64
N VAL A 257 -6.00 -16.62 15.85
CA VAL A 257 -5.19 -16.68 17.09
C VAL A 257 -4.00 -15.71 17.04
N ALA A 258 -3.34 -15.59 15.89
CA ALA A 258 -2.15 -14.76 15.70
C ALA A 258 -2.43 -13.28 15.96
N ILE A 259 -3.59 -12.78 15.53
CA ILE A 259 -3.98 -11.37 15.68
C ILE A 259 -4.15 -10.99 17.17
N PRO A 260 -4.98 -11.66 17.98
CA PRO A 260 -5.10 -11.37 19.41
C PRO A 260 -3.78 -11.47 20.18
N VAL A 261 -2.97 -12.49 19.91
CA VAL A 261 -1.66 -12.65 20.57
C VAL A 261 -0.74 -11.48 20.26
N SER A 262 -0.67 -11.07 18.98
CA SER A 262 0.12 -9.92 18.55
C SER A 262 -0.41 -8.62 19.16
N VAL A 263 -1.72 -8.39 19.14
CA VAL A 263 -2.36 -7.21 19.72
C VAL A 263 -2.11 -7.14 21.22
N TRP A 264 -2.21 -8.25 21.94
CA TRP A 264 -1.94 -8.33 23.36
C TRP A 264 -0.47 -8.04 23.68
N ALA A 265 0.46 -8.63 22.94
CA ALA A 265 1.90 -8.38 23.11
C ALA A 265 2.24 -6.90 22.84
N ILE A 266 1.69 -6.31 21.77
CA ILE A 266 1.86 -4.91 21.41
C ILE A 266 1.20 -3.99 22.46
N TYR A 267 0.02 -4.32 22.95
CA TYR A 267 -0.67 -3.56 23.98
C TYR A 267 0.13 -3.56 25.29
N ARG A 268 0.65 -4.71 25.71
CA ARG A 268 1.52 -4.80 26.88
C ARG A 268 2.80 -4.01 26.66
N TRP A 269 3.47 -4.18 25.51
CA TRP A 269 4.65 -3.39 25.15
C TRP A 269 4.35 -1.88 25.22
N TYR A 270 3.23 -1.44 24.66
CA TYR A 270 2.82 -0.04 24.68
C TYR A 270 2.59 0.48 26.10
N ARG A 271 1.92 -0.31 26.95
CA ARG A 271 1.62 0.06 28.34
C ARG A 271 2.87 0.18 29.19
N VAL A 272 3.77 -0.81 29.08
CA VAL A 272 5.02 -0.83 29.84
C VAL A 272 5.94 0.27 29.34
N THR A 273 6.23 0.35 28.04
CA THR A 273 7.16 1.36 27.50
C THR A 273 6.70 2.79 27.72
N ASN A 274 5.38 3.05 27.68
CA ASN A 274 4.84 4.38 27.95
C ASN A 274 4.46 4.63 29.42
N ARG A 275 4.70 3.66 30.32
CA ARG A 275 4.35 3.72 31.75
C ARG A 275 2.98 4.34 32.00
N THR A 276 1.96 3.85 31.29
CA THR A 276 0.62 4.46 31.31
C THR A 276 -0.06 4.35 32.69
N VAL A 277 0.41 3.45 33.56
CA VAL A 277 -0.10 3.26 34.92
C VAL A 277 0.37 4.37 35.87
N ASP A 278 1.52 4.98 35.61
CA ASP A 278 2.17 5.94 36.51
C ASP A 278 1.74 7.39 36.23
N GLN A 279 0.63 7.59 35.53
CA GLN A 279 0.13 8.92 35.17
C GLN A 279 -0.53 9.58 36.38
N LYS A 280 0.14 10.62 36.91
CA LYS A 280 -0.40 11.50 37.94
C LYS A 280 -1.37 12.52 37.30
N PRO A 281 -2.27 13.15 38.09
CA PRO A 281 -3.07 14.27 37.61
C PRO A 281 -2.20 15.34 36.94
N ILE A 282 -2.61 15.80 35.77
CA ILE A 282 -1.84 16.75 34.96
C ILE A 282 -2.04 18.15 35.53
N VAL A 283 -0.98 18.77 36.01
CA VAL A 283 -0.96 20.17 36.46
C VAL A 283 -0.70 21.07 35.24
N PRO A 284 -1.45 22.17 35.04
CA PRO A 284 -1.17 23.12 33.97
C PRO A 284 0.23 23.72 34.08
N GLU A 285 0.94 23.77 32.96
CA GLU A 285 2.28 24.36 32.87
C GLU A 285 2.29 25.53 31.89
N TYR A 286 3.00 26.59 32.24
CA TYR A 286 2.89 27.90 31.56
C TYR A 286 4.14 28.25 30.74
N ILE A 287 5.19 27.44 30.86
CA ILE A 287 6.52 27.76 30.37
C ILE A 287 7.04 26.56 29.56
N PRO A 288 7.74 26.79 28.44
CA PRO A 288 8.49 25.73 27.79
C PRO A 288 9.49 25.03 28.72
N PRO A 289 9.72 23.71 28.56
CA PRO A 289 10.73 22.99 29.33
C PRO A 289 12.13 23.57 29.06
N LYS A 290 12.91 23.74 30.13
CA LYS A 290 14.28 24.24 30.05
C LYS A 290 15.23 23.16 29.50
N ASN A 291 16.23 23.57 28.71
CA ASN A 291 17.32 22.71 28.23
C ASN A 291 16.88 21.50 27.39
N ILE A 292 15.68 21.56 26.81
CA ILE A 292 15.15 20.55 25.89
C ILE A 292 14.77 21.26 24.59
N SER A 293 15.30 20.76 23.47
CA SER A 293 14.93 21.28 22.15
C SER A 293 13.53 20.80 21.75
N VAL A 294 12.88 21.54 20.86
CA VAL A 294 11.52 21.22 20.41
C VAL A 294 11.44 19.82 19.76
N PRO A 295 12.39 19.35 18.93
CA PRO A 295 12.38 17.97 18.43
C PRO A 295 12.45 16.90 19.52
N VAL A 296 13.21 17.14 20.59
CA VAL A 296 13.27 16.21 21.73
C VAL A 296 11.96 16.23 22.51
N ALA A 297 11.36 17.41 22.72
CA ALA A 297 10.04 17.51 23.33
C ALA A 297 8.96 16.81 22.47
N ALA A 298 9.04 16.95 21.15
CA ALA A 298 8.15 16.26 20.21
C ALA A 298 8.28 14.73 20.29
N ASP A 299 9.51 14.21 20.40
CA ASP A 299 9.77 12.77 20.59
C ASP A 299 9.18 12.22 21.89
N ILE A 300 9.20 13.01 22.96
CA ILE A 300 8.64 12.62 24.25
C ILE A 300 7.11 12.72 24.23
N ALA A 301 6.55 13.75 23.59
CA ALA A 301 5.11 13.98 23.49
C ALA A 301 4.41 13.05 22.49
N ARG A 302 5.10 12.59 21.43
CA ARG A 302 4.75 11.63 20.34
C ARG A 302 3.28 11.44 19.94
N GLY A 303 2.38 11.11 20.87
CA GLY A 303 0.93 11.00 20.65
C GLY A 303 0.15 12.32 20.70
N ASN A 304 0.76 13.38 21.23
CA ASN A 304 0.10 14.69 21.45
C ASN A 304 0.58 15.79 20.48
N VAL A 305 1.55 15.48 19.63
CA VAL A 305 2.04 16.36 18.56
C VAL A 305 1.07 16.31 17.39
N GLN A 306 0.57 17.47 16.96
CA GLN A 306 -0.40 17.59 15.86
C GLN A 306 0.06 18.58 14.77
N GLY A 307 1.00 19.48 15.08
CA GLY A 307 1.56 20.42 14.12
C GLY A 307 3.01 20.10 13.73
N SER A 308 3.65 21.07 13.08
CA SER A 308 5.00 20.90 12.52
C SER A 308 6.09 21.10 13.57
N THR A 309 6.91 20.05 13.81
CA THR A 309 8.06 20.13 14.72
C THR A 309 9.12 21.10 14.20
N MET A 310 9.36 21.13 12.88
CA MET A 310 10.30 22.05 12.24
C MET A 310 9.87 23.51 12.40
N ALA A 311 8.59 23.80 12.13
CA ALA A 311 8.04 25.14 12.30
C ALA A 311 8.13 25.61 13.75
N ALA A 312 7.77 24.73 14.68
CA ALA A 312 7.88 25.00 16.11
C ALA A 312 9.34 25.26 16.53
N GLN A 313 10.31 24.48 16.06
CA GLN A 313 11.72 24.70 16.40
C GLN A 313 12.27 26.02 15.81
N LEU A 314 11.90 26.38 14.59
CA LEU A 314 12.31 27.67 14.02
C LEU A 314 11.66 28.85 14.76
N LEU A 315 10.37 28.76 15.10
CA LEU A 315 9.71 29.78 15.92
C LEU A 315 10.34 29.90 17.32
N ASP A 316 10.73 28.79 17.94
CA ASP A 316 11.45 28.81 19.21
C ASP A 316 12.82 29.48 19.12
N LEU A 317 13.53 29.33 18.00
CA LEU A 317 14.76 30.08 17.72
C LEU A 317 14.47 31.57 17.47
N ALA A 318 13.37 31.89 16.79
CA ALA A 318 12.97 33.26 16.46
C ALA A 318 12.59 34.05 17.73
N VAL A 319 11.73 33.47 18.57
CA VAL A 319 11.31 34.05 19.86
C VAL A 319 12.47 34.20 20.85
N ARG A 320 13.51 33.36 20.75
CA ARG A 320 14.76 33.51 21.51
C ARG A 320 15.77 34.45 20.83
N HIS A 321 15.38 35.09 19.73
CA HIS A 321 16.15 36.03 18.90
C HIS A 321 17.46 35.46 18.34
N TYR A 322 17.55 34.14 18.13
CA TYR A 322 18.65 33.53 17.38
C TYR A 322 18.48 33.71 15.88
N ILE A 323 17.22 33.77 15.42
CA ILE A 323 16.89 34.03 14.04
C ILE A 323 15.84 35.13 13.90
N ARG A 324 15.76 35.73 12.71
CA ARG A 324 14.62 36.57 12.28
C ARG A 324 13.95 35.92 11.07
N ILE A 325 12.63 36.02 11.02
CA ILE A 325 11.81 35.48 9.93
C ILE A 325 11.36 36.64 9.06
N TYR A 326 11.66 36.56 7.76
CA TYR A 326 11.27 37.55 6.76
C TYR A 326 10.25 36.96 5.79
N GLU A 327 9.16 37.70 5.52
CA GLU A 327 8.25 37.37 4.43
C GLU A 327 8.83 37.86 3.09
N ALA A 328 9.55 36.97 2.40
CA ALA A 328 10.26 37.27 1.17
C ALA A 328 9.31 37.55 -0.01
N SER A 329 8.15 36.90 -0.08
CA SER A 329 7.11 37.23 -1.09
C SER A 329 5.69 36.98 -0.59
N GLU A 330 4.74 37.84 -0.94
CA GLU A 330 3.32 37.68 -0.56
C GLU A 330 2.65 36.48 -1.23
N LYS A 331 1.65 35.91 -0.56
CA LYS A 331 0.78 34.90 -1.14
C LYS A 331 -0.08 35.49 -2.27
N LYS A 332 -0.03 34.89 -3.47
CA LYS A 332 -0.95 35.14 -4.60
C LYS A 332 -1.88 33.93 -4.79
N TRP A 333 -2.92 34.03 -5.64
CA TRP A 333 -3.81 32.88 -5.90
C TRP A 333 -3.07 31.64 -6.46
N TYR A 334 -1.92 31.83 -7.12
CA TYR A 334 -1.07 30.78 -7.71
C TYR A 334 0.09 30.37 -6.83
N LYS A 335 0.53 31.29 -5.98
CA LYS A 335 1.88 31.25 -5.42
C LYS A 335 1.78 31.38 -3.91
N SER A 336 2.31 30.39 -3.21
CA SER A 336 2.45 30.45 -1.76
C SER A 336 3.41 31.58 -1.37
N ALA A 337 3.23 32.13 -0.17
CA ALA A 337 4.22 33.05 0.40
C ALA A 337 5.58 32.35 0.56
N GLU A 338 6.65 33.11 0.39
CA GLU A 338 8.03 32.64 0.54
C GLU A 338 8.63 33.28 1.78
N TYR A 339 9.45 32.52 2.52
CA TYR A 339 10.02 32.95 3.79
C TYR A 339 11.53 32.76 3.81
N GLU A 340 12.20 33.75 4.39
CA GLU A 340 13.63 33.75 4.62
C GLU A 340 13.93 33.76 6.13
N VAL A 341 15.00 33.07 6.50
CA VAL A 341 15.50 33.01 7.87
C VAL A 341 16.88 33.67 7.90
N GLU A 342 17.05 34.67 8.77
CA GLU A 342 18.34 35.33 9.03
C GLU A 342 18.89 34.94 10.40
N ILE A 343 20.19 34.67 10.49
CA ILE A 343 20.86 34.48 11.79
C ILE A 343 21.08 35.82 12.48
N ALA A 344 20.40 36.05 13.60
CA ALA A 344 20.43 37.32 14.32
C ALA A 344 21.42 37.37 15.48
N LYS A 345 21.92 36.21 15.94
CA LYS A 345 22.77 36.10 17.13
C LYS A 345 23.78 34.96 17.02
N LYS A 346 24.88 35.04 17.78
CA LYS A 346 25.83 33.94 17.96
C LYS A 346 25.14 32.66 18.44
N LEU A 347 25.55 31.51 17.90
CA LEU A 347 24.92 30.20 18.07
C LEU A 347 25.59 29.32 19.15
N ASP A 348 26.46 29.91 19.97
CA ASP A 348 27.28 29.24 21.00
C ASP A 348 26.45 28.61 22.13
N LYS A 349 25.30 29.22 22.45
CA LYS A 349 24.41 28.79 23.54
C LYS A 349 23.27 27.87 23.09
N LEU A 350 23.22 27.50 21.81
CA LEU A 350 22.20 26.60 21.28
C LEU A 350 22.45 25.15 21.70
N LEU A 351 21.37 24.40 21.89
CA LEU A 351 21.42 22.97 22.19
C LEU A 351 21.96 22.20 20.96
N PRO A 352 22.55 21.02 21.15
CA PRO A 352 23.19 20.27 20.05
C PRO A 352 22.27 20.07 18.83
N MET A 353 21.01 19.68 19.08
CA MET A 353 20.01 19.47 18.03
C MET A 353 19.62 20.76 17.30
N GLU A 354 19.63 21.90 18.00
CA GLU A 354 19.30 23.20 17.41
C GLU A 354 20.45 23.69 16.52
N ARG A 355 21.69 23.47 16.96
CA ARG A 355 22.91 23.77 16.18
C ARG A 355 23.00 22.92 14.93
N GLU A 356 22.74 21.62 15.07
CA GLU A 356 22.74 20.65 13.99
C GLU A 356 21.68 21.00 12.95
N MET A 357 20.44 21.23 13.36
CA MET A 357 19.35 21.65 12.46
C MET A 357 19.74 22.90 11.64
N LEU A 358 20.31 23.93 12.29
CA LEU A 358 20.77 25.12 11.58
C LEU A 358 21.97 24.81 10.66
N ALA A 359 22.92 23.98 11.08
CA ALA A 359 24.03 23.59 10.23
C ALA A 359 23.53 22.86 8.97
N ASP A 360 22.60 21.92 9.12
CA ASP A 360 22.07 21.13 8.00
C ASP A 360 21.29 21.99 7.00
N MET A 361 20.49 22.95 7.50
CA MET A 361 19.81 23.95 6.68
C MET A 361 20.79 24.79 5.86
N PHE A 362 21.95 25.15 6.42
CA PHE A 362 22.95 26.01 5.79
C PHE A 362 24.10 25.24 5.11
N GLY A 363 23.91 23.95 4.79
CA GLY A 363 24.87 23.19 3.97
C GLY A 363 25.90 22.37 4.75
N GLY A 364 25.72 22.18 6.06
CA GLY A 364 26.55 21.36 6.95
C GLY A 364 27.49 22.16 7.86
N GLY A 365 27.64 23.46 7.62
CA GLY A 365 28.42 24.37 8.46
C GLY A 365 27.53 25.29 9.30
N LEU A 366 27.98 25.68 10.49
CA LEU A 366 27.26 26.66 11.30
C LEU A 366 27.31 28.04 10.62
N PRO A 367 26.14 28.66 10.35
CA PRO A 367 26.11 29.94 9.66
C PRO A 367 26.59 31.10 10.54
N ALA A 368 27.18 32.11 9.90
CA ALA A 368 27.57 33.36 10.56
C ALA A 368 26.35 34.26 10.85
N VAL A 369 26.52 35.20 11.78
CA VAL A 369 25.51 36.24 12.05
C VAL A 369 25.31 37.08 10.77
N GLY A 370 24.04 37.32 10.40
CA GLY A 370 23.64 37.99 9.16
C GLY A 370 23.41 37.05 7.97
N ALA A 371 23.81 35.77 8.06
CA ALA A 371 23.53 34.81 6.99
C ALA A 371 22.02 34.61 6.81
N ARG A 372 21.56 34.63 5.55
CA ARG A 372 20.16 34.44 5.17
C ARG A 372 19.95 33.18 4.34
N LEU A 373 18.82 32.52 4.56
CA LEU A 373 18.41 31.33 3.82
C LEU A 373 16.94 31.40 3.46
N ASN A 374 16.63 31.24 2.17
CA ASN A 374 15.26 31.12 1.70
C ASN A 374 14.79 29.66 1.85
N LEU A 375 13.74 29.41 2.64
CA LEU A 375 13.26 28.06 2.95
C LEU A 375 12.87 27.24 1.72
N LYS A 376 12.50 27.91 0.62
CA LYS A 376 12.17 27.25 -0.65
C LYS A 376 13.35 26.46 -1.22
N THR A 377 14.58 26.88 -0.96
CA THR A 377 15.81 26.22 -1.45
C THR A 377 16.05 24.84 -0.81
N LEU A 378 15.43 24.59 0.34
CA LEU A 378 15.49 23.30 1.03
C LEU A 378 14.43 22.31 0.52
N ARG A 379 13.40 22.81 -0.17
CA ARG A 379 12.32 21.97 -0.71
C ARG A 379 12.86 21.12 -1.86
N ASN A 380 12.62 19.80 -1.79
CA ASN A 380 13.11 18.81 -2.76
C ASN A 380 14.64 18.81 -2.92
N ASN A 381 15.39 19.27 -1.91
CA ASN A 381 16.84 19.31 -1.96
C ASN A 381 17.43 18.00 -1.43
N ARG A 382 18.02 17.20 -2.34
CA ARG A 382 18.60 15.89 -2.01
C ARG A 382 19.75 15.97 -0.99
N ALA A 383 20.61 16.99 -1.09
CA ALA A 383 21.73 17.14 -0.17
C ALA A 383 21.26 17.48 1.25
N TYR A 384 20.24 18.35 1.36
CA TYR A 384 19.58 18.64 2.62
C TYR A 384 18.89 17.40 3.21
N TYR A 385 18.16 16.66 2.38
CA TYR A 385 17.52 15.40 2.80
C TYR A 385 18.51 14.38 3.36
N LEU A 386 19.66 14.19 2.70
CA LEU A 386 20.67 13.24 3.16
C LEU A 386 21.25 13.65 4.53
N ARG A 387 21.45 14.95 4.77
CA ARG A 387 21.94 15.47 6.06
C ARG A 387 20.94 15.26 7.20
N THR A 388 19.65 15.42 6.94
CA THR A 388 18.59 15.27 7.97
C THR A 388 18.05 13.85 8.11
N SER A 389 18.47 12.92 7.24
CA SER A 389 17.96 11.54 7.20
C SER A 389 18.21 10.74 8.50
N ASP A 390 19.21 11.13 9.29
CA ASP A 390 19.56 10.46 10.54
C ASP A 390 19.16 11.24 11.81
N ASP A 391 18.49 12.39 11.67
CA ASP A 391 18.01 13.23 12.78
C ASP A 391 17.19 12.42 13.79
N ASP A 392 16.32 11.57 13.26
CA ASP A 392 15.47 10.67 14.01
C ASP A 392 16.29 9.72 14.92
N LYS A 393 17.42 9.21 14.41
CA LYS A 393 18.36 8.36 15.14
C LYS A 393 19.15 9.17 16.16
N LYS A 394 19.57 10.38 15.82
CA LYS A 394 20.28 11.31 16.71
C LYS A 394 19.40 11.75 17.89
N ILE A 395 18.14 12.12 17.64
CA ILE A 395 17.14 12.42 18.67
C ILE A 395 17.00 11.23 19.61
N ARG A 396 16.81 10.01 19.09
CA ARG A 396 16.74 8.79 19.92
C ARG A 396 18.01 8.57 20.75
N LYS A 397 19.20 8.82 20.18
CA LYS A 397 20.47 8.72 20.91
C LYS A 397 20.58 9.75 22.03
N LEU A 398 20.12 10.98 21.82
CA LEU A 398 20.07 12.01 22.86
C LEU A 398 19.07 11.67 23.96
N VAL A 399 17.87 11.22 23.59
CA VAL A 399 16.80 10.82 24.51
C VAL A 399 17.24 9.66 25.41
N ARG A 400 17.94 8.67 24.85
CA ARG A 400 18.40 7.47 25.57
C ARG A 400 19.71 7.68 26.33
N GLY A 401 20.65 8.42 25.73
CA GLY A 401 21.96 8.72 26.30
C GLY A 401 21.92 10.00 27.14
N LYS A 402 22.24 11.13 26.51
CA LYS A 402 22.49 12.43 27.16
C LYS A 402 21.40 12.86 28.15
N TYR A 403 20.13 12.71 27.78
CA TYR A 403 19.01 13.12 28.62
C TYR A 403 18.46 12.00 29.50
N SER A 404 18.80 10.74 29.21
CA SER A 404 18.36 9.54 29.93
C SER A 404 16.84 9.54 30.21
N LEU A 405 16.04 9.94 29.22
CA LEU A 405 14.58 10.02 29.29
C LEU A 405 13.92 8.67 29.01
N ARG A 406 14.63 7.76 28.35
CA ARG A 406 14.23 6.36 28.15
C ARG A 406 15.39 5.42 28.43
N PHE A 407 15.10 4.26 28.99
CA PHE A 407 16.05 3.18 29.23
C PHE A 407 15.61 1.89 28.53
N GLU A 408 16.54 0.99 28.26
CA GLU A 408 16.22 -0.32 27.71
C GLU A 408 15.67 -1.23 28.80
N ASP A 409 14.41 -1.66 28.65
CA ASP A 409 13.76 -2.57 29.57
C ASP A 409 14.06 -4.02 29.17
N VAL A 410 15.16 -4.52 29.72
CA VAL A 410 15.66 -5.87 29.45
C VAL A 410 14.65 -6.94 29.86
N ALA A 411 13.85 -6.70 30.90
CA ALA A 411 12.83 -7.65 31.36
C ALA A 411 11.69 -7.76 30.34
N LEU A 412 11.17 -6.62 29.85
CA LEU A 412 10.18 -6.58 28.78
C LEU A 412 10.72 -7.19 27.49
N ALA A 413 11.94 -6.86 27.09
CA ALA A 413 12.56 -7.40 25.88
C ALA A 413 12.70 -8.93 25.96
N LYS A 414 13.22 -9.46 27.09
CA LYS A 414 13.31 -10.92 27.31
C LYS A 414 11.95 -11.59 27.28
N TRP A 415 10.94 -10.98 27.89
CA TRP A 415 9.58 -11.50 27.88
C TRP A 415 8.99 -11.54 26.46
N LEU A 416 9.12 -10.47 25.68
CA LEU A 416 8.67 -10.43 24.28
C LEU A 416 9.39 -11.48 23.43
N ARG A 417 10.71 -11.66 23.60
CA ARG A 417 11.47 -12.69 22.89
C ARG A 417 11.02 -14.11 23.26
N LYS A 418 10.69 -14.37 24.53
CA LYS A 418 10.12 -15.66 24.95
C LYS A 418 8.77 -15.91 24.29
N VAL A 419 7.87 -14.92 24.29
CA VAL A 419 6.57 -15.02 23.60
C VAL A 419 6.78 -15.27 22.11
N ALA A 420 7.64 -14.50 21.46
CA ALA A 420 7.93 -14.69 20.04
C ALA A 420 8.54 -16.07 19.73
N PHE A 421 9.41 -16.59 20.59
CA PHE A 421 9.98 -17.92 20.43
C PHE A 421 8.91 -19.01 20.51
N VAL A 422 7.97 -18.92 21.47
CA VAL A 422 6.84 -19.86 21.56
C VAL A 422 5.97 -19.79 20.31
N VAL A 423 5.65 -18.59 19.83
CA VAL A 423 4.87 -18.40 18.58
C VAL A 423 5.63 -18.93 17.36
N PHE A 424 6.96 -18.76 17.31
CA PHE A 424 7.80 -19.26 16.24
C PHE A 424 7.87 -20.79 16.22
N VAL A 425 8.01 -21.44 17.38
CA VAL A 425 7.96 -22.92 17.48
C VAL A 425 6.60 -23.44 17.03
N ALA A 426 5.51 -22.77 17.45
CA ALA A 426 4.16 -23.10 16.97
C ALA A 426 4.04 -22.92 15.44
N ALA A 427 4.66 -21.87 14.88
CA ALA A 427 4.72 -21.65 13.44
C ALA A 427 5.43 -22.80 12.71
N LEU A 428 6.56 -23.30 13.22
CA LEU A 428 7.28 -24.42 12.60
C LEU A 428 6.48 -25.73 12.68
N LEU A 429 5.92 -26.06 13.84
CA LEU A 429 5.14 -27.30 14.04
C LEU A 429 3.87 -27.33 13.19
N SER A 430 3.23 -26.18 13.01
CA SER A 430 2.02 -26.03 12.22
C SER A 430 2.30 -25.53 10.80
N VAL A 431 3.57 -25.53 10.37
CA VAL A 431 4.16 -24.95 9.13
C VAL A 431 3.51 -23.60 8.72
N SER A 432 3.07 -22.80 9.70
CA SER A 432 2.19 -21.64 9.51
C SER A 432 2.99 -20.35 9.21
N PRO A 433 2.87 -19.79 7.99
CA PRO A 433 3.51 -18.51 7.68
C PRO A 433 2.93 -17.35 8.49
N VAL A 434 1.64 -17.42 8.85
CA VAL A 434 0.95 -16.36 9.62
C VAL A 434 1.48 -16.24 11.04
N LEU A 435 1.68 -17.38 11.72
CA LEU A 435 2.33 -17.38 13.04
C LEU A 435 3.79 -16.96 12.96
N GLY A 436 4.50 -17.34 11.90
CA GLY A 436 5.87 -16.89 11.65
C GLY A 436 5.97 -15.37 11.57
N LEU A 437 5.05 -14.73 10.83
CA LEU A 437 4.98 -13.27 10.76
C LEU A 437 4.65 -12.64 12.11
N ALA A 438 3.70 -13.19 12.86
CA ALA A 438 3.37 -12.72 14.20
C ALA A 438 4.60 -12.77 15.14
N ALA A 439 5.38 -13.86 15.10
CA ALA A 439 6.63 -13.98 15.85
C ALA A 439 7.63 -12.87 15.47
N LEU A 440 7.83 -12.61 14.17
CA LEU A 440 8.72 -11.54 13.69
C LEU A 440 8.28 -10.16 14.17
N VAL A 441 6.98 -9.86 14.13
CA VAL A 441 6.43 -8.60 14.65
C VAL A 441 6.73 -8.48 16.15
N ILE A 442 6.51 -9.53 16.94
CA ILE A 442 6.79 -9.50 18.38
C ILE A 442 8.30 -9.34 18.66
N VAL A 443 9.17 -10.00 17.90
CA VAL A 443 10.64 -9.81 17.97
C VAL A 443 11.02 -8.37 17.69
N TYR A 444 10.44 -7.75 16.64
CA TYR A 444 10.68 -6.34 16.32
C TYR A 444 10.36 -5.42 17.51
N PHE A 445 9.22 -5.64 18.18
CA PHE A 445 8.86 -4.87 19.38
C PHE A 445 9.83 -5.11 20.55
N SER A 446 10.45 -6.30 20.64
CA SER A 446 11.46 -6.59 21.67
C SER A 446 12.71 -5.71 21.54
N PHE A 447 13.16 -5.39 20.32
CA PHE A 447 14.26 -4.45 20.08
C PHE A 447 13.89 -2.99 20.38
N HIS A 448 12.58 -2.72 20.45
CA HIS A 448 12.02 -1.41 20.72
C HIS A 448 11.46 -1.29 22.14
N ALA A 449 11.85 -2.16 23.07
CA ALA A 449 11.48 -2.14 24.48
C ALA A 449 12.19 -1.01 25.26
N TRP A 450 11.98 0.25 24.84
CA TRP A 450 12.55 1.44 25.46
C TRP A 450 11.50 2.17 26.30
N THR A 451 11.63 2.04 27.62
CA THR A 451 10.67 2.50 28.62
C THR A 451 11.03 3.89 29.14
N TYR A 452 10.05 4.74 29.46
CA TYR A 452 10.34 6.04 30.06
C TYR A 452 10.99 5.90 31.45
N THR A 453 12.05 6.66 31.70
CA THR A 453 12.57 6.88 33.05
C THR A 453 11.65 7.82 33.84
N ASP A 454 11.89 8.00 35.13
CA ASP A 454 11.13 8.99 35.93
C ASP A 454 11.29 10.42 35.38
N LYS A 455 12.48 10.78 34.89
CA LYS A 455 12.73 12.05 34.21
C LYS A 455 11.94 12.17 32.90
N GLY A 456 11.91 11.10 32.11
CA GLY A 456 11.13 11.03 30.87
C GLY A 456 9.63 11.17 31.11
N MET A 457 9.11 10.50 32.14
CA MET A 457 7.72 10.62 32.55
C MET A 457 7.38 12.00 33.08
N ALA A 458 8.25 12.60 33.89
CA ALA A 458 8.06 13.97 34.39
C ALA A 458 8.03 14.98 33.23
N LEU A 459 8.94 14.86 32.25
CA LEU A 459 8.93 15.72 31.07
C LEU A 459 7.67 15.52 30.22
N ARG A 460 7.22 14.28 30.05
CA ARG A 460 5.95 14.01 29.34
C ARG A 460 4.76 14.66 30.03
N GLN A 461 4.63 14.47 31.35
CA GLN A 461 3.57 15.10 32.16
C GLN A 461 3.64 16.63 32.09
N TYR A 462 4.85 17.20 32.12
CA TYR A 462 5.07 18.62 31.96
C TYR A 462 4.58 19.14 30.60
N LEU A 463 4.89 18.43 29.51
CA LEU A 463 4.42 18.75 28.16
C LEU A 463 2.90 18.60 28.02
N ASP A 464 2.31 17.62 28.69
CA ASP A 464 0.85 17.44 28.74
C ASP A 464 0.18 18.59 29.52
N GLY A 465 0.82 19.07 30.60
CA GLY A 465 0.41 20.26 31.36
C GLY A 465 0.51 21.54 30.53
N LEU A 466 1.58 21.68 29.74
CA LEU A 466 1.76 22.82 28.83
C LEU A 466 0.69 22.81 27.73
N ARG A 467 0.39 21.64 27.18
CA ARG A 467 -0.70 21.48 26.23
C ARG A 467 -2.06 21.82 26.83
N LEU A 468 -2.30 21.43 28.09
CA LEU A 468 -3.54 21.74 28.81
C LEU A 468 -3.73 23.26 28.95
N TYR A 469 -2.68 23.98 29.37
CA TYR A 469 -2.68 25.44 29.42
C TYR A 469 -2.94 26.08 28.05
N ILE A 470 -2.28 25.57 27.00
CA ILE A 470 -2.44 26.10 25.64
C ILE A 470 -3.87 25.92 25.13
N ARG A 471 -4.50 24.79 25.49
CA ARG A 471 -5.87 24.44 25.09
C ARG A 471 -6.95 25.14 25.89
N ALA A 472 -6.65 25.60 27.09
CA ALA A 472 -7.62 26.30 27.93
C ALA A 472 -8.14 27.56 27.22
N ALA A 473 -9.41 27.86 27.42
CA ALA A 473 -10.00 29.12 27.01
C ALA A 473 -9.29 30.29 27.71
N GLU A 474 -9.30 31.47 27.09
CA GLU A 474 -8.55 32.64 27.59
C GLU A 474 -8.91 32.98 29.05
N ALA A 475 -10.20 32.95 29.40
CA ALA A 475 -10.67 33.20 30.77
C ALA A 475 -10.11 32.18 31.78
N ASP A 476 -10.17 30.88 31.45
CA ASP A 476 -9.62 29.83 32.29
C ASP A 476 -8.10 29.93 32.40
N ARG A 477 -7.44 30.38 31.33
CA ARG A 477 -6.00 30.59 31.27
C ARG A 477 -5.56 31.71 32.20
N LEU A 478 -6.25 32.85 32.19
CA LEU A 478 -5.99 33.95 33.12
C LEU A 478 -6.25 33.52 34.56
N ARG A 479 -7.32 32.76 34.81
CA ARG A 479 -7.59 32.18 36.14
C ARG A 479 -6.48 31.24 36.60
N MET A 480 -5.94 30.43 35.70
CA MET A 480 -4.79 29.57 35.96
C MET A 480 -3.53 30.39 36.32
N LEU A 481 -3.28 31.51 35.63
CA LEU A 481 -2.15 32.42 35.90
C LEU A 481 -2.29 33.17 37.24
N GLN A 482 -3.51 33.45 37.68
CA GLN A 482 -3.81 34.09 38.97
C GLN A 482 -3.61 33.16 40.17
N SER A 483 -3.40 31.85 39.95
CA SER A 483 -3.04 30.92 41.03
C SER A 483 -1.69 31.31 41.68
N PRO A 484 -1.47 31.03 42.98
CA PRO A 484 -0.19 31.36 43.65
C PRO A 484 1.04 30.83 42.89
N SER A 485 0.95 29.60 42.38
CA SER A 485 1.97 28.98 41.54
C SER A 485 2.15 29.65 40.17
N GLY A 486 1.05 30.10 39.56
CA GLY A 486 1.07 30.80 38.27
C GLY A 486 1.73 32.17 38.38
N VAL A 487 1.39 32.92 39.44
CA VAL A 487 1.95 34.24 39.73
C VAL A 487 3.44 34.16 40.01
N GLU A 488 3.89 33.21 40.83
CA GLU A 488 5.32 33.03 41.15
C GLU A 488 6.14 32.67 39.89
N LYS A 489 5.66 31.72 39.09
CA LYS A 489 6.31 31.31 37.83
C LYS A 489 6.38 32.47 36.83
N THR A 490 5.31 33.25 36.71
CA THR A 490 5.25 34.41 35.79
C THR A 490 6.16 35.55 36.26
N LYS A 491 6.14 35.88 37.56
CA LYS A 491 7.02 36.91 38.16
C LYS A 491 8.51 36.59 37.96
N ARG A 492 8.93 35.32 38.06
CA ARG A 492 10.30 34.90 37.76
C ARG A 492 10.72 35.12 36.30
N LEU A 493 9.78 35.12 35.36
CA LEU A 493 10.07 35.26 33.93
C LEU A 493 10.11 36.71 33.45
N VAL A 494 9.29 37.58 34.03
CA VAL A 494 9.11 38.97 33.55
C VAL A 494 9.73 40.01 34.51
N GLY A 495 10.12 39.59 35.72
CA GLY A 495 10.64 40.50 36.75
C GLY A 495 9.52 41.25 37.47
N SER A 496 9.81 41.74 38.68
CA SER A 496 8.78 42.34 39.56
C SER A 496 8.38 43.79 39.21
N LYS A 497 8.90 44.37 38.11
CA LYS A 497 8.84 45.81 37.81
C LYS A 497 8.40 46.15 36.36
N GLY A 498 7.51 45.36 35.75
CA GLY A 498 7.06 45.57 34.36
C GLY A 498 5.55 45.73 34.21
N ASN A 499 5.10 46.33 33.09
CA ASN A 499 3.71 46.36 32.65
C ASN A 499 3.18 44.91 32.49
N GLU A 500 2.07 44.59 33.14
CA GLU A 500 1.41 43.27 33.12
C GLU A 500 1.11 42.80 31.69
N GLN A 501 0.82 43.72 30.78
CA GLN A 501 0.50 43.41 29.38
C GLN A 501 1.75 43.01 28.57
N ALA A 502 2.88 43.68 28.78
CA ALA A 502 4.17 43.29 28.19
C ALA A 502 4.66 41.93 28.75
N ALA A 503 4.29 41.63 30.00
CA ALA A 503 4.54 40.34 30.65
C ALA A 503 3.81 39.20 29.94
N LEU A 504 2.53 39.42 29.63
CA LEU A 504 1.68 38.48 28.92
C LEU A 504 2.13 38.25 27.48
N ILE A 505 2.50 39.30 26.74
CA ILE A 505 3.05 39.17 25.38
C ILE A 505 4.25 38.22 25.39
N LYS A 506 5.24 38.49 26.25
CA LYS A 506 6.45 37.66 26.36
C LYS A 506 6.16 36.20 26.75
N LEU A 507 5.14 35.98 27.57
CA LEU A 507 4.70 34.63 27.94
C LEU A 507 4.08 33.89 26.74
N TYR A 508 3.22 34.57 25.99
CA TYR A 508 2.53 34.01 24.82
C TYR A 508 3.50 33.73 23.68
N GLU A 509 4.49 34.61 23.48
CA GLU A 509 5.57 34.37 22.52
C GLU A 509 6.37 33.12 22.88
N ARG A 510 6.78 32.98 24.15
CA ARG A 510 7.56 31.82 24.59
C ARG A 510 6.81 30.50 24.42
N THR A 511 5.49 30.52 24.51
CA THR A 511 4.64 29.32 24.39
C THR A 511 4.14 29.06 22.97
N LEU A 512 4.18 30.07 22.08
CA LEU A 512 3.79 29.97 20.67
C LEU A 512 4.44 28.78 19.93
N PRO A 513 5.75 28.50 20.06
CA PRO A 513 6.35 27.31 19.45
C PRO A 513 5.65 25.99 19.82
N TYR A 514 5.26 25.86 21.09
CA TYR A 514 4.57 24.67 21.58
C TYR A 514 3.09 24.66 21.18
N ALA A 515 2.46 25.82 21.00
CA ALA A 515 1.14 25.90 20.39
C ALA A 515 1.17 25.41 18.93
N VAL A 516 2.20 25.77 18.16
CA VAL A 516 2.43 25.20 16.83
C VAL A 516 2.68 23.70 16.90
N LEU A 517 3.54 23.23 17.80
CA LEU A 517 3.82 21.80 17.97
C LEU A 517 2.56 20.97 18.27
N PHE A 518 1.68 21.49 19.13
CA PHE A 518 0.43 20.83 19.51
C PHE A 518 -0.76 21.10 18.57
N GLY A 519 -0.57 21.85 17.48
CA GLY A 519 -1.61 22.11 16.47
C GLY A 519 -2.63 23.19 16.85
N GLN A 520 -2.31 24.06 17.81
CA GLN A 520 -3.18 25.12 18.34
C GLN A 520 -2.72 26.52 17.91
N GLU A 521 -1.99 26.60 16.80
CA GLU A 521 -1.35 27.83 16.31
C GLU A 521 -2.34 28.95 15.98
N LYS A 522 -3.55 28.60 15.54
CA LYS A 522 -4.56 29.56 15.10
C LYS A 522 -5.10 30.37 16.26
N GLU A 523 -5.61 29.68 17.28
CA GLU A 523 -6.18 30.29 18.48
C GLU A 523 -5.10 31.07 19.23
N TRP A 524 -3.89 30.51 19.34
CA TRP A 524 -2.78 31.12 20.05
C TRP A 524 -2.28 32.41 19.37
N THR A 525 -2.07 32.37 18.06
CA THR A 525 -1.58 33.54 17.30
C THR A 525 -2.63 34.66 17.27
N LYS A 526 -3.92 34.31 17.20
CA LYS A 526 -5.00 35.30 17.27
C LYS A 526 -4.95 36.07 18.58
N GLN A 527 -4.81 35.39 19.71
CA GLN A 527 -4.72 36.04 21.03
C GLN A 527 -3.45 36.90 21.15
N LEU A 528 -2.30 36.36 20.75
CA LEU A 528 -1.04 37.11 20.75
C LEU A 528 -1.13 38.39 19.90
N GLY A 529 -1.78 38.33 18.73
CA GLY A 529 -2.01 39.48 17.87
C GLY A 529 -2.85 40.59 18.54
N VAL A 530 -3.88 40.21 19.30
CA VAL A 530 -4.71 41.17 20.06
C VAL A 530 -3.88 41.92 21.10
N TYR A 531 -3.03 41.22 21.86
CA TYR A 531 -2.17 41.86 22.86
C TYR A 531 -1.16 42.84 22.23
N TYR A 532 -0.63 42.48 21.06
CA TYR A 532 0.25 43.34 20.28
C TYR A 532 -0.44 44.61 19.79
N GLU A 533 -1.65 44.50 19.25
CA GLU A 533 -2.45 45.66 18.80
C GLU A 533 -2.80 46.59 19.97
N GLN A 534 -3.23 46.02 21.11
CA GLN A 534 -3.55 46.79 22.32
C GLN A 534 -2.34 47.52 22.89
N SER A 535 -1.16 46.91 22.81
CA SER A 535 0.09 47.50 23.32
C SER A 535 0.80 48.38 22.28
N GLN A 536 0.21 48.56 21.09
CA GLN A 536 0.82 49.29 19.96
C GLN A 536 2.26 48.84 19.64
N THR A 537 2.52 47.53 19.76
CA THR A 537 3.83 46.92 19.50
C THR A 537 3.71 45.84 18.43
N ALA A 538 4.85 45.42 17.88
CA ALA A 538 4.94 44.34 16.90
C ALA A 538 6.05 43.36 17.29
N PRO A 539 5.98 42.09 16.86
CA PRO A 539 7.05 41.12 17.11
C PRO A 539 8.33 41.54 16.39
N ASP A 540 9.44 41.57 17.11
CA ASP A 540 10.76 41.94 16.59
C ASP A 540 11.48 40.79 15.86
N TRP A 541 10.99 39.55 16.04
CA TRP A 541 11.48 38.34 15.41
C TRP A 541 10.78 38.00 14.09
N TYR A 542 9.66 38.66 13.75
CA TYR A 542 8.92 38.50 12.50
C TYR A 542 8.83 39.81 11.73
N VAL A 543 9.33 39.82 10.50
CA VAL A 543 9.31 40.97 9.61
C VAL A 543 8.37 40.68 8.43
N GLY A 544 7.16 41.21 8.52
CA GLY A 544 6.19 41.22 7.43
C GLY A 544 6.47 42.32 6.40
N ARG A 545 5.85 42.23 5.23
CA ARG A 545 5.99 43.24 4.15
C ARG A 545 5.13 44.51 4.33
N ARG A 546 4.14 44.46 5.23
CA ARG A 546 3.19 45.57 5.50
C ARG A 546 3.21 45.92 6.98
N GLY A 547 2.57 47.04 7.35
CA GLY A 547 2.36 47.42 8.74
C GLY A 547 1.71 46.31 9.56
N PHE A 548 2.01 46.27 10.85
CA PHE A 548 1.56 45.20 11.74
C PHE A 548 0.03 45.17 11.90
N ASN A 549 -0.55 43.97 11.81
CA ASN A 549 -1.95 43.68 12.14
C ASN A 549 -2.06 42.22 12.60
N ALA A 550 -2.93 41.92 13.58
CA ALA A 550 -3.10 40.60 14.16
C ALA A 550 -3.48 39.52 13.13
N ALA A 551 -4.31 39.85 12.14
CA ALA A 551 -4.69 38.93 11.07
C ALA A 551 -3.52 38.62 10.13
N MET A 552 -2.64 39.60 9.88
CA MET A 552 -1.43 39.42 9.06
C MET A 552 -0.36 38.62 9.79
N LEU A 553 -0.23 38.76 11.11
CA LEU A 553 0.61 37.90 11.93
C LEU A 553 0.14 36.44 11.84
N TYR A 554 -1.16 36.20 11.94
CA TYR A 554 -1.73 34.85 11.80
C TYR A 554 -1.49 34.24 10.41
N THR A 555 -1.76 34.98 9.33
CA THR A 555 -1.52 34.47 7.97
C THR A 555 -0.03 34.23 7.72
N GLY A 556 0.83 35.11 8.23
CA GLY A 556 2.29 35.01 8.18
C GLY A 556 2.82 33.75 8.88
N ILE A 557 2.43 33.54 10.14
CA ILE A 557 2.86 32.36 10.92
C ILE A 557 2.34 31.07 10.30
N ARG A 558 1.09 31.03 9.85
CA ARG A 558 0.52 29.84 9.19
C ARG A 558 1.21 29.53 7.85
N GLY A 559 1.53 30.56 7.08
CA GLY A 559 2.30 30.41 5.83
C GLY A 559 3.72 29.90 6.10
N PHE A 560 4.36 30.43 7.14
CA PHE A 560 5.67 29.99 7.61
C PHE A 560 5.65 28.53 8.10
N SER A 561 4.65 28.14 8.90
CA SER A 561 4.48 26.76 9.38
C SER A 561 4.38 25.77 8.23
N ARG A 562 3.61 26.13 7.18
CA ARG A 562 3.50 25.34 5.96
C ARG A 562 4.82 25.25 5.21
N ALA A 563 5.46 26.38 4.92
CA ALA A 563 6.75 26.42 4.25
C ALA A 563 7.79 25.54 4.97
N SER A 564 7.85 25.62 6.30
CA SER A 564 8.74 24.84 7.15
C SER A 564 8.36 23.35 7.21
N SER A 565 7.07 23.00 7.13
CA SER A 565 6.63 21.60 7.07
C SER A 565 7.04 20.91 5.76
N TYR A 566 7.08 21.63 4.63
CA TYR A 566 7.54 21.09 3.34
C TYR A 566 9.06 20.87 3.27
N VAL A 567 9.81 21.45 4.21
CA VAL A 567 11.23 21.18 4.38
C VAL A 567 11.45 19.82 5.07
N ASN A 568 10.48 19.31 5.84
CA ASN A 568 10.58 18.00 6.48
C ASN A 568 10.15 16.88 5.52
N SER A 569 11.10 16.08 5.03
CA SER A 569 10.83 14.96 4.11
C SER A 569 10.66 13.66 4.90
N ALA A 570 9.43 13.36 5.34
CA ALA A 570 9.06 12.02 5.79
C ALA A 570 7.59 11.72 5.41
N SER A 571 7.44 10.96 4.31
CA SER A 571 6.35 10.05 3.95
C SER A 571 4.90 10.39 4.37
N SER A 572 4.06 10.69 3.39
CA SER A 572 2.60 10.45 3.46
C SER A 572 2.17 9.62 2.25
N SER A 573 1.88 8.33 2.48
CA SER A 573 1.26 7.42 1.52
C SER A 573 -0.22 7.27 1.84
N THR A 574 -1.10 7.66 0.91
CA THR A 574 -2.51 7.26 0.89
C THR A 574 -2.93 7.12 -0.57
N GLY A 575 -3.33 5.90 -0.95
CA GLY A 575 -4.02 5.58 -2.20
C GLY A 575 -5.35 4.89 -1.91
N GLY A 576 -6.27 4.93 -2.87
CA GLY A 576 -7.54 4.21 -2.86
C GLY A 576 -7.95 3.87 -4.30
N SER A 577 -8.25 2.60 -4.53
CA SER A 577 -8.70 1.98 -5.78
C SER A 577 -10.08 1.36 -5.55
N SER A 578 -11.00 1.50 -6.50
CA SER A 578 -12.29 0.78 -6.51
C SER A 578 -12.71 0.51 -7.95
N GLY A 579 -12.83 -0.77 -8.32
CA GLY A 579 -13.39 -1.24 -9.59
C GLY A 579 -14.49 -2.29 -9.37
N GLY A 580 -15.15 -2.73 -10.46
CA GLY A 580 -15.97 -3.95 -10.57
C GLY A 580 -16.84 -4.05 -11.84
N GLY A 581 -16.86 -5.22 -12.54
CA GLY A 581 -17.63 -5.62 -13.76
C GLY A 581 -17.70 -7.17 -14.00
N SER A 582 -18.36 -7.68 -15.07
CA SER A 582 -19.05 -9.02 -15.26
C SER A 582 -18.76 -9.91 -16.54
N SER A 583 -19.40 -11.12 -16.61
CA SER A 583 -19.63 -12.21 -17.63
C SER A 583 -18.48 -13.14 -18.14
N GLY A 584 -18.73 -14.48 -18.17
CA GLY A 584 -17.80 -15.57 -18.61
C GLY A 584 -18.06 -16.95 -17.92
N GLY A 585 -18.96 -17.80 -18.44
CA GLY A 585 -19.53 -18.96 -17.71
C GLY A 585 -19.16 -20.39 -18.13
N GLY A 586 -18.39 -20.59 -19.22
CA GLY A 586 -17.97 -21.91 -19.71
C GLY A 586 -16.60 -22.36 -19.19
N GLY A 587 -16.24 -23.63 -19.41
CA GLY A 587 -15.00 -24.25 -18.92
C GLY A 587 -13.80 -24.24 -19.86
N GLY A 588 -14.04 -23.99 -21.15
CA GLY A 588 -13.05 -24.07 -22.22
C GLY A 588 -12.33 -22.75 -22.48
N GLY A 589 -11.61 -22.66 -23.60
CA GLY A 589 -10.65 -21.63 -24.01
C GLY A 589 -10.62 -20.29 -23.25
N GLY A 590 -9.43 -19.80 -22.92
CA GLY A 590 -9.27 -18.51 -22.27
C GLY A 590 -9.26 -17.43 -23.35
N GLY A 591 -8.13 -17.27 -24.02
CA GLY A 591 -7.97 -16.29 -25.09
C GLY A 591 -6.61 -16.34 -25.75
N GLY A 592 -6.21 -15.25 -26.38
CA GLY A 592 -4.92 -15.14 -27.07
C GLY A 592 -4.64 -13.74 -27.61
N GLY A 593 -3.40 -13.49 -28.00
CA GLY A 593 -2.96 -12.18 -28.48
C GLY A 593 -1.50 -12.19 -28.96
N GLY A 594 -1.03 -11.04 -29.40
CA GLY A 594 0.33 -10.88 -29.88
C GLY A 594 1.33 -10.67 -28.75
N VAL A 595 2.57 -11.10 -28.98
CA VAL A 595 3.73 -10.87 -28.12
C VAL A 595 4.61 -9.77 -28.67
#